data_AF-A0A1H0ERM8-F1
#
_entry.id   AF-A0A1H0ERM8-F1
#
_cell.length_a   1.000
_cell.length_b   1.000
_cell.length_c   1.000
_cell.angle_alpha   90.00
_cell.angle_beta   90.00
_cell.angle_gamma   90.00
#
_symmetry.space_group_name_H-M   'P 1'
#
loop_
_entity.id
_entity.type
_entity.pdbx_description
1 polymer ?
#
loop_
_entity_poly.entity_id
_entity_poly.type
_entity_poly.pdbx_seq_one_letter_code
_entity_poly.pdbx_strand_id
1 'polypeptide(L)'
;MQKQIKNQWQISKYNPDYRDENGYYTLKEEWTCPSEIGKIIDGNEFTLDEYLHTEAKYVDTLISFIKESRLDTLRILQLEEQDISSEDRNSFLYEPEFEELNLKEDKIVTLQDIRIIATMILRNFVYCEFYVKDRFSAYFGGDYYMYIGSSEKPLLSIAAGTEHGLFVEEIDALPYSHLEEDIFRSVEWSKKGNHLIVGEEELSEIPLEELRLIFHLSSQHPVLGFFKINSENIDFFQRYLKHEMDFDKHEYFFWSGN
;
A
#
# COMPACT_ATOMS: atom_id res chain seq x y z
N MET A 1 -1.97 6.34 -27.25
CA MET A 1 -1.76 7.27 -26.13
C MET A 1 -1.58 6.42 -24.90
N GLN A 2 -0.38 6.36 -24.32
CA GLN A 2 -0.21 5.83 -22.97
C GLN A 2 -1.09 6.71 -22.07
N LYS A 3 -2.11 6.12 -21.46
CA LYS A 3 -2.80 6.78 -20.35
C LYS A 3 -1.79 6.77 -19.22
N GLN A 4 -1.47 7.92 -18.62
CA GLN A 4 -0.74 7.99 -17.37
C GLN A 4 -1.72 8.39 -16.28
N ILE A 5 -1.45 7.97 -15.03
CA ILE A 5 -2.15 8.49 -13.86
C ILE A 5 -1.87 10.00 -13.82
N LYS A 6 -2.95 10.80 -13.82
CA LYS A 6 -2.86 12.27 -13.93
C LYS A 6 -3.75 12.99 -12.92
N ASN A 7 -4.66 12.26 -12.29
CA ASN A 7 -5.56 12.78 -11.29
C ASN A 7 -5.31 12.00 -10.01
N GLN A 8 -5.17 12.71 -8.91
CA GLN A 8 -4.74 12.15 -7.63
C GLN A 8 -5.63 12.73 -6.53
N TRP A 9 -6.04 11.87 -5.59
CA TRP A 9 -6.88 12.26 -4.47
C TRP A 9 -6.34 11.73 -3.16
N GLN A 10 -6.48 12.56 -2.13
CA GLN A 10 -6.43 12.17 -0.74
C GLN A 10 -7.86 12.08 -0.22
N ILE A 11 -8.18 10.98 0.44
CA ILE A 11 -9.51 10.69 0.96
C ILE A 11 -9.36 10.37 2.45
N SER A 12 -10.06 11.10 3.31
CA SER A 12 -10.01 10.85 4.75
C SER A 12 -11.32 11.22 5.46
N LYS A 13 -11.45 10.80 6.73
CA LYS A 13 -12.55 11.17 7.62
C LYS A 13 -12.35 12.57 8.24
N TYR A 14 -11.16 13.14 8.07
CA TYR A 14 -10.72 14.36 8.72
C TYR A 14 -11.12 15.58 7.92
N ASN A 15 -11.83 16.51 8.57
CA ASN A 15 -12.24 17.76 7.93
C ASN A 15 -11.01 18.66 7.69
N PRO A 16 -10.69 19.02 6.43
CA PRO A 16 -9.53 19.85 6.12
C PRO A 16 -9.57 21.23 6.79
N ASP A 17 -10.74 21.73 7.21
CA ASP A 17 -10.88 22.99 7.97
C ASP A 17 -10.12 22.98 9.32
N TYR A 18 -9.77 21.79 9.83
CA TYR A 18 -8.98 21.63 11.05
C TYR A 18 -7.49 21.40 10.81
N ARG A 19 -6.98 21.65 9.60
CA ARG A 19 -5.55 21.65 9.32
C ARG A 19 -4.93 23.02 9.59
N ASP A 20 -3.70 23.04 10.09
CA ASP A 20 -2.92 24.28 10.19
C ASP A 20 -2.33 24.71 8.82
N GLU A 21 -1.59 25.82 8.82
CA GLU A 21 -0.94 26.36 7.62
C GLU A 21 0.11 25.42 6.99
N ASN A 22 0.57 24.40 7.72
CA ASN A 22 1.50 23.39 7.24
C ASN A 22 0.78 22.09 6.83
N GLY A 23 -0.56 22.05 6.91
CA GLY A 23 -1.37 20.89 6.56
C GLY A 23 -1.54 19.86 7.69
N TYR A 24 -1.05 20.13 8.91
CA TYR A 24 -1.19 19.19 10.03
C TYR A 24 -2.59 19.25 10.62
N TYR A 25 -3.23 18.08 10.80
CA TYR A 25 -4.52 18.01 11.49
C TYR A 25 -4.35 18.37 12.97
N THR A 26 -5.14 19.34 13.45
CA THR A 26 -4.93 19.96 14.76
C THR A 26 -5.82 19.43 15.87
N LEU A 27 -6.90 18.71 15.53
CA LEU A 27 -7.75 18.07 16.54
C LEU A 27 -7.07 16.81 17.06
N LYS A 28 -6.85 16.77 18.38
CA LYS A 28 -6.20 15.65 19.08
C LYS A 28 -7.17 14.58 19.58
N GLU A 29 -8.47 14.89 19.56
CA GLU A 29 -9.52 14.06 20.15
C GLU A 29 -10.26 13.27 19.04
N GLU A 30 -9.50 12.52 18.23
CA GLU A 30 -10.07 11.61 17.23
C GLU A 30 -9.37 10.26 17.27
N TRP A 31 -10.12 9.19 17.06
CA TRP A 31 -9.54 7.85 16.93
C TRP A 31 -8.73 7.72 15.64
N THR A 32 -7.68 6.92 15.69
CA THR A 32 -6.75 6.67 14.57
C THR A 32 -6.47 5.20 14.33
N CYS A 33 -6.99 4.28 15.15
CA CYS A 33 -6.91 2.84 14.90
C CYS A 33 -8.04 2.03 15.57
N PRO A 34 -8.37 0.82 15.07
CA PRO A 34 -9.43 -0.02 15.65
C PRO A 34 -9.14 -0.49 17.08
N SER A 35 -7.87 -0.50 17.51
CA SER A 35 -7.50 -0.85 18.89
C SER A 35 -8.03 0.13 19.95
N GLU A 36 -8.61 1.25 19.52
CA GLU A 36 -9.21 2.26 20.38
C GLU A 36 -10.71 2.05 20.64
N ILE A 37 -11.34 1.06 20.00
CA ILE A 37 -12.75 0.74 20.25
C ILE A 37 -12.99 0.48 21.74
N GLY A 38 -14.00 1.14 22.31
CA GLY A 38 -14.34 1.14 23.73
C GLY A 38 -13.60 2.19 24.56
N LYS A 39 -12.66 2.95 23.98
CA LYS A 39 -12.03 4.11 24.66
C LYS A 39 -12.96 5.33 24.59
N ILE A 40 -12.78 6.23 25.57
CA ILE A 40 -13.41 7.56 25.56
C ILE A 40 -12.52 8.54 24.81
N ILE A 41 -13.06 9.18 23.78
CA ILE A 41 -12.39 10.15 22.90
C ILE A 41 -13.34 11.34 22.73
N ASP A 42 -12.87 12.56 22.96
CA ASP A 42 -13.70 13.76 23.02
C ASP A 42 -14.94 13.62 23.94
N GLY A 43 -14.77 12.91 25.05
CA GLY A 43 -15.85 12.65 26.02
C GLY A 43 -16.92 11.65 25.57
N ASN A 44 -16.80 11.03 24.40
CA ASN A 44 -17.71 10.00 23.88
C ASN A 44 -16.99 8.65 23.76
N GLU A 45 -17.72 7.55 23.94
CA GLU A 45 -17.17 6.21 23.71
C GLU A 45 -17.07 5.95 22.20
N PHE A 46 -15.87 5.60 21.73
CA PHE A 46 -15.68 5.16 20.35
C PHE A 46 -16.20 3.73 20.20
N THR A 47 -17.30 3.57 19.47
CA THR A 47 -18.02 2.29 19.39
C THR A 47 -17.60 1.45 18.19
N LEU A 48 -17.85 0.14 18.27
CA LEU A 48 -17.70 -0.77 17.14
C LEU A 48 -18.57 -0.34 15.94
N ASP A 49 -19.80 0.08 16.19
CA ASP A 49 -20.71 0.50 15.11
C ASP A 49 -20.18 1.73 14.37
N GLU A 50 -19.61 2.70 15.09
CA GLU A 50 -18.95 3.87 14.50
C GLU A 50 -17.75 3.47 13.63
N TYR A 51 -16.92 2.54 14.14
CA TYR A 51 -15.80 1.99 13.39
C TYR A 51 -16.26 1.31 12.09
N LEU A 52 -17.18 0.34 12.19
CA LEU A 52 -17.66 -0.43 11.03
C LEU A 52 -18.36 0.46 10.01
N HIS A 53 -19.11 1.47 10.47
CA HIS A 53 -19.71 2.45 9.58
C HIS A 53 -18.67 3.27 8.83
N THR A 54 -17.58 3.65 9.50
CA THR A 54 -16.50 4.40 8.85
C THR A 54 -15.69 3.54 7.90
N GLU A 55 -15.31 2.32 8.30
CA GLU A 55 -14.65 1.32 7.45
C GLU A 55 -15.42 1.09 6.15
N ALA A 56 -16.73 0.87 6.24
CA ALA A 56 -17.58 0.66 5.07
C ALA A 56 -17.52 1.83 4.08
N LYS A 57 -17.44 3.08 4.56
CA LYS A 57 -17.32 4.27 3.69
C LYS A 57 -16.02 4.24 2.88
N TYR A 58 -14.90 3.88 3.49
CA TYR A 58 -13.62 3.77 2.77
C TYR A 58 -13.67 2.68 1.71
N VAL A 59 -14.12 1.49 2.10
CA VAL A 59 -14.19 0.34 1.18
C VAL A 59 -15.15 0.63 0.03
N ASP A 60 -16.34 1.18 0.29
CA ASP A 60 -17.29 1.51 -0.77
C ASP A 60 -16.81 2.66 -1.67
N THR A 61 -16.10 3.64 -1.12
CA THR A 61 -15.48 4.70 -1.90
C THR A 61 -14.42 4.13 -2.84
N LEU A 62 -13.49 3.31 -2.33
CA LEU A 62 -12.48 2.62 -3.14
C LEU A 62 -13.13 1.82 -4.28
N ILE A 63 -14.13 0.99 -3.97
CA ILE A 63 -14.82 0.17 -4.97
C ILE A 63 -15.56 1.03 -6.00
N SER A 64 -16.12 2.16 -5.60
CA SER A 64 -16.74 3.12 -6.53
C SER A 64 -15.72 3.65 -7.53
N PHE A 65 -14.56 4.11 -7.04
CA PHE A 65 -13.46 4.63 -7.89
C PHE A 65 -12.98 3.58 -8.91
N ILE A 66 -12.84 2.33 -8.48
CA ILE A 66 -12.41 1.23 -9.34
C ILE A 66 -13.45 0.96 -10.44
N LYS A 67 -14.74 0.90 -10.07
CA LYS A 67 -15.85 0.66 -11.01
C LYS A 67 -16.01 1.81 -12.02
N GLU A 68 -15.95 3.06 -11.58
CA GLU A 68 -16.06 4.21 -12.49
C GLU A 68 -14.86 4.27 -13.44
N SER A 69 -13.68 3.83 -12.99
CA SER A 69 -12.48 3.65 -13.82
C SER A 69 -12.58 2.46 -14.79
N ARG A 70 -13.71 1.72 -14.78
CA ARG A 70 -14.00 0.53 -15.59
C ARG A 70 -12.96 -0.57 -15.40
N LEU A 71 -12.65 -0.83 -14.14
CA LEU A 71 -11.77 -1.91 -13.71
C LEU A 71 -12.59 -2.90 -12.89
N ASP A 72 -12.27 -4.18 -13.03
CA ASP A 72 -12.88 -5.31 -12.30
C ASP A 72 -11.84 -6.11 -11.51
N THR A 73 -10.57 -5.88 -11.80
CA THR A 73 -9.41 -6.55 -11.25
C THR A 73 -8.26 -5.57 -11.11
N LEU A 74 -7.49 -5.70 -10.03
CA LEU A 74 -6.27 -4.94 -9.76
C LEU A 74 -5.15 -5.93 -9.38
N ARG A 75 -3.90 -5.47 -9.40
CA ARG A 75 -2.77 -6.20 -8.80
C ARG A 75 -2.52 -5.68 -7.40
N ILE A 76 -2.04 -6.56 -6.52
CA ILE A 76 -1.47 -6.11 -5.25
C ILE A 76 0.04 -5.90 -5.39
N LEU A 77 0.54 -4.81 -4.82
CA LEU A 77 1.96 -4.49 -4.72
C LEU A 77 2.35 -4.23 -3.27
N GLN A 78 3.65 -4.24 -2.99
CA GLN A 78 4.22 -3.94 -1.67
C GLN A 78 3.51 -4.71 -0.55
N LEU A 79 3.25 -5.99 -0.78
CA LEU A 79 2.66 -6.85 0.22
C LEU A 79 3.63 -7.00 1.39
N GLU A 80 3.27 -6.44 2.53
CA GLU A 80 3.97 -6.68 3.79
C GLU A 80 3.32 -7.86 4.50
N GLU A 81 4.10 -8.92 4.69
CA GLU A 81 3.69 -10.02 5.56
C GLU A 81 3.69 -9.53 7.01
N GLN A 82 2.50 -9.31 7.56
CA GLN A 82 2.34 -9.14 9.00
C GLN A 82 2.17 -10.51 9.64
N ASP A 83 2.89 -10.73 10.74
CA ASP A 83 2.70 -11.90 11.60
C ASP A 83 1.34 -11.77 12.32
N ILE A 84 0.27 -12.12 11.62
CA ILE A 84 -1.07 -12.23 12.21
C ILE A 84 -0.97 -13.35 13.24
N SER A 85 -1.14 -13.03 14.51
CA SER A 85 -1.04 -13.98 15.62
C SER A 85 -2.28 -14.90 15.71
N SER A 86 -2.24 -15.88 16.62
CA SER A 86 -3.45 -16.66 16.91
C SER A 86 -4.49 -15.82 17.64
N GLU A 87 -4.05 -14.87 18.47
CA GLU A 87 -4.89 -13.89 19.14
C GLU A 87 -5.60 -12.99 18.13
N ASP A 88 -4.89 -12.51 17.11
CA ASP A 88 -5.44 -11.68 16.04
C ASP A 88 -6.54 -12.42 15.27
N ARG A 89 -6.33 -13.70 14.94
CA ARG A 89 -7.34 -14.53 14.26
C ARG A 89 -8.59 -14.80 15.11
N ASN A 90 -8.48 -14.66 16.43
CA ASN A 90 -9.61 -14.77 17.35
C ASN A 90 -10.30 -13.41 17.59
N SER A 91 -9.77 -12.31 17.02
CA SER A 91 -10.40 -11.00 17.07
C SER A 91 -11.75 -11.04 16.37
N PHE A 92 -12.73 -10.33 16.91
CA PHE A 92 -14.03 -10.13 16.26
C PHE A 92 -13.92 -9.26 14.98
N LEU A 93 -12.77 -8.61 14.78
CA LEU A 93 -12.44 -7.88 13.56
C LEU A 93 -11.70 -8.75 12.53
N TYR A 94 -11.41 -10.01 12.80
CA TYR A 94 -10.76 -10.84 11.79
C TYR A 94 -11.80 -11.40 10.81
N GLU A 95 -11.55 -11.27 9.49
CA GLU A 95 -12.37 -11.88 8.45
C GLU A 95 -11.75 -13.23 8.03
N PRO A 96 -12.34 -14.39 8.39
CA PRO A 96 -11.74 -15.70 8.07
C PRO A 96 -11.54 -15.95 6.58
N GLU A 97 -12.40 -15.38 5.72
CA GLU A 97 -12.32 -15.44 4.27
C GLU A 97 -11.01 -14.85 3.73
N PHE A 98 -10.33 -13.99 4.50
CA PHE A 98 -9.02 -13.44 4.14
C PHE A 98 -7.97 -14.53 3.95
N GLU A 99 -8.01 -15.60 4.74
CA GLU A 99 -7.05 -16.72 4.66
C GLU A 99 -7.18 -17.48 3.33
N GLU A 100 -8.39 -17.52 2.76
CA GLU A 100 -8.65 -18.17 1.48
C GLU A 100 -8.02 -17.40 0.30
N LEU A 101 -7.72 -16.11 0.51
CA LEU A 101 -7.15 -15.27 -0.52
C LEU A 101 -5.70 -15.59 -0.81
N ASN A 102 -4.92 -16.22 0.09
CA ASN A 102 -3.51 -16.61 -0.15
C ASN A 102 -2.74 -15.53 -0.95
N LEU A 103 -2.60 -14.35 -0.34
CA LEU A 103 -1.99 -13.17 -0.97
C LEU A 103 -0.52 -13.40 -1.26
N LYS A 104 -0.08 -12.86 -2.40
CA LYS A 104 1.32 -12.87 -2.85
C LYS A 104 1.56 -11.60 -3.67
N GLU A 105 2.78 -11.09 -3.61
CA GLU A 105 3.19 -9.96 -4.43
C GLU A 105 2.80 -10.15 -5.92
N ASP A 106 2.35 -9.08 -6.56
CA ASP A 106 1.90 -9.04 -7.96
C ASP A 106 0.65 -9.89 -8.29
N LYS A 107 -0.04 -10.43 -7.28
CA LYS A 107 -1.27 -11.20 -7.49
C LYS A 107 -2.40 -10.33 -8.04
N ILE A 108 -3.13 -10.85 -9.03
CA ILE A 108 -4.38 -10.25 -9.50
C ILE A 108 -5.52 -10.62 -8.56
N VAL A 109 -6.28 -9.62 -8.14
CA VAL A 109 -7.41 -9.72 -7.20
C VAL A 109 -8.67 -9.11 -7.81
N THR A 110 -9.82 -9.70 -7.53
CA THR A 110 -11.14 -9.24 -7.99
C THR A 110 -11.70 -8.14 -7.10
N LEU A 111 -12.79 -7.48 -7.53
CA LEU A 111 -13.51 -6.53 -6.67
C LEU A 111 -13.95 -7.12 -5.31
N GLN A 112 -14.28 -8.41 -5.25
CA GLN A 112 -14.68 -9.05 -3.99
C GLN A 112 -13.47 -9.22 -3.07
N ASP A 113 -12.34 -9.67 -3.61
CA ASP A 113 -11.10 -9.81 -2.87
C ASP A 113 -10.63 -8.43 -2.37
N ILE A 114 -10.70 -7.39 -3.21
CA ILE A 114 -10.33 -6.01 -2.84
C ILE A 114 -11.13 -5.51 -1.65
N ARG A 115 -12.43 -5.85 -1.53
CA ARG A 115 -13.24 -5.49 -0.36
C ARG A 115 -12.66 -6.09 0.92
N ILE A 116 -12.38 -7.39 0.90
CA ILE A 116 -11.84 -8.11 2.05
C ILE A 116 -10.45 -7.55 2.40
N ILE A 117 -9.58 -7.39 1.40
CA ILE A 117 -8.21 -6.88 1.60
C ILE A 117 -8.23 -5.46 2.17
N ALA A 118 -9.03 -4.54 1.60
CA ALA A 118 -9.13 -3.17 2.10
C ALA A 118 -9.66 -3.11 3.53
N THR A 119 -10.65 -3.95 3.87
CA THR A 119 -11.11 -4.13 5.25
C THR A 119 -9.97 -4.58 6.17
N MET A 120 -9.18 -5.58 5.77
CA MET A 120 -8.07 -6.08 6.58
C MET A 120 -6.92 -5.07 6.72
N ILE A 121 -6.69 -4.21 5.71
CA ILE A 121 -5.74 -3.09 5.79
C ILE A 121 -6.19 -2.07 6.82
N LEU A 122 -7.45 -1.62 6.76
CA LEU A 122 -8.02 -0.66 7.71
C LEU A 122 -8.02 -1.18 9.15
N ARG A 123 -8.06 -2.51 9.31
CA ARG A 123 -7.99 -3.20 10.60
C ARG A 123 -6.56 -3.44 11.12
N ASN A 124 -5.54 -2.98 10.37
CA ASN A 124 -4.11 -3.17 10.66
C ASN A 124 -3.67 -4.65 10.72
N PHE A 125 -4.26 -5.53 9.91
CA PHE A 125 -3.82 -6.93 9.83
C PHE A 125 -2.87 -7.21 8.66
N VAL A 126 -2.85 -6.34 7.65
CA VAL A 126 -2.00 -6.48 6.46
C VAL A 126 -1.76 -5.11 5.85
N TYR A 127 -0.71 -4.99 5.03
CA TYR A 127 -0.52 -3.86 4.14
C TYR A 127 -0.26 -4.35 2.72
N CYS A 128 -0.91 -3.71 1.75
CA CYS A 128 -0.56 -3.77 0.34
C CYS A 128 -1.18 -2.59 -0.41
N GLU A 129 -0.67 -2.31 -1.60
CA GLU A 129 -1.25 -1.34 -2.52
C GLU A 129 -2.03 -2.03 -3.63
N PHE A 130 -2.99 -1.33 -4.23
CA PHE A 130 -3.71 -1.79 -5.40
C PHE A 130 -3.25 -1.04 -6.64
N TYR A 131 -3.00 -1.76 -7.74
CA TYR A 131 -2.34 -1.17 -8.89
C TYR A 131 -2.81 -1.75 -10.24
N VAL A 132 -2.92 -0.86 -11.22
CA VAL A 132 -2.97 -1.17 -12.64
C VAL A 132 -2.10 -0.15 -13.36
N LYS A 133 -1.07 -0.66 -14.04
CA LYS A 133 -0.07 0.13 -14.74
C LYS A 133 -0.68 1.27 -15.56
N ASP A 134 -0.18 2.46 -15.28
CA ASP A 134 -0.55 3.74 -15.88
C ASP A 134 -2.05 4.12 -15.81
N ARG A 135 -2.89 3.35 -15.11
CA ARG A 135 -4.34 3.54 -15.10
C ARG A 135 -4.92 3.84 -13.73
N PHE A 136 -4.46 3.15 -12.70
CA PHE A 136 -5.04 3.23 -11.36
C PHE A 136 -4.02 2.80 -10.31
N SER A 137 -3.95 3.54 -9.21
CA SER A 137 -3.25 3.14 -7.98
C SER A 137 -4.11 3.51 -6.78
N ALA A 138 -4.07 2.70 -5.73
CA ALA A 138 -4.68 3.05 -4.45
C ALA A 138 -3.91 2.42 -3.28
N TYR A 139 -3.74 3.16 -2.20
CA TYR A 139 -3.13 2.65 -0.97
C TYR A 139 -3.70 3.37 0.25
N PHE A 140 -3.52 2.78 1.42
CA PHE A 140 -3.91 3.35 2.70
C PHE A 140 -2.64 3.76 3.43
N GLY A 141 -2.45 5.06 3.64
CA GLY A 141 -1.47 5.58 4.58
C GLY A 141 -1.92 5.39 6.02
N GLY A 142 -1.08 5.85 6.95
CA GLY A 142 -1.41 5.88 8.37
C GLY A 142 -2.66 6.70 8.67
N ASP A 143 -3.27 6.45 9.83
CA ASP A 143 -4.37 7.22 10.38
C ASP A 143 -5.57 7.39 9.41
N TYR A 144 -5.97 6.39 8.63
CA TYR A 144 -7.11 6.48 7.71
C TYR A 144 -6.99 7.52 6.60
N TYR A 145 -5.78 7.84 6.15
CA TYR A 145 -5.59 8.51 4.87
C TYR A 145 -5.59 7.48 3.74
N MET A 146 -6.54 7.55 2.82
CA MET A 146 -6.57 6.75 1.60
C MET A 146 -6.15 7.61 0.42
N TYR A 147 -5.29 7.07 -0.43
CA TYR A 147 -4.74 7.76 -1.58
C TYR A 147 -5.16 7.02 -2.85
N ILE A 148 -5.65 7.73 -3.86
CA ILE A 148 -6.05 7.14 -5.14
C ILE A 148 -5.47 7.95 -6.28
N GLY A 149 -4.79 7.28 -7.20
CA GLY A 149 -4.41 7.79 -8.52
C GLY A 149 -5.28 7.18 -9.61
N SER A 150 -5.77 7.98 -10.55
CA SER A 150 -6.45 7.45 -11.73
C SER A 150 -6.10 8.24 -13.01
N SER A 151 -6.05 7.51 -14.12
CA SER A 151 -5.95 8.08 -15.46
C SER A 151 -7.23 8.79 -15.92
N GLU A 152 -8.37 8.48 -15.30
CA GLU A 152 -9.67 9.11 -15.53
C GLU A 152 -10.07 9.93 -14.30
N LYS A 153 -10.96 10.91 -14.46
CA LYS A 153 -11.51 11.70 -13.35
C LYS A 153 -12.87 11.12 -12.93
N PRO A 154 -12.98 10.42 -11.78
CA PRO A 154 -14.17 9.70 -11.37
C PRO A 154 -15.13 10.63 -10.60
N LEU A 155 -15.81 11.50 -11.33
CA LEU A 155 -16.65 12.56 -10.75
C LEU A 155 -17.80 12.00 -9.90
N LEU A 156 -18.35 10.83 -10.26
CA LEU A 156 -19.43 10.22 -9.51
C LEU A 156 -18.91 9.62 -8.20
N SER A 157 -17.74 8.98 -8.21
CA SER A 157 -17.12 8.43 -7.01
C SER A 157 -16.64 9.50 -6.05
N ILE A 158 -16.12 10.63 -6.55
CA ILE A 158 -15.80 11.80 -5.72
C ILE A 158 -17.05 12.28 -4.99
N ALA A 159 -18.15 12.50 -5.72
CA ALA A 159 -19.42 12.95 -5.13
C ALA A 159 -19.96 11.94 -4.11
N ALA A 160 -19.90 10.64 -4.41
CA ALA A 160 -20.37 9.58 -3.51
C ALA A 160 -19.55 9.51 -2.21
N GLY A 161 -18.21 9.64 -2.30
CA GLY A 161 -17.35 9.68 -1.11
C GLY A 161 -17.72 10.85 -0.18
N THR A 162 -17.96 12.03 -0.76
CA THR A 162 -18.43 13.20 0.00
C THR A 162 -19.81 13.01 0.60
N GLU A 163 -20.75 12.41 -0.14
CA GLU A 163 -22.09 12.10 0.37
C GLU A 163 -22.06 11.10 1.54
N HIS A 164 -21.11 10.17 1.52
CA HIS A 164 -20.86 9.23 2.62
C HIS A 164 -20.19 9.88 3.84
N GLY A 165 -19.76 11.14 3.74
CA GLY A 165 -19.12 11.89 4.83
C GLY A 165 -17.60 11.71 4.92
N LEU A 166 -16.93 11.33 3.83
CA LEU A 166 -15.48 11.43 3.68
C LEU A 166 -15.12 12.73 2.95
N PHE A 167 -13.95 13.27 3.26
CA PHE A 167 -13.37 14.41 2.54
C PHE A 167 -12.51 13.88 1.40
N VAL A 168 -12.87 14.23 0.16
CA VAL A 168 -12.18 13.81 -1.07
C VAL A 168 -11.51 15.05 -1.67
N GLU A 169 -10.19 15.16 -1.46
CA GLU A 169 -9.38 16.30 -1.85
C GLU A 169 -8.53 15.94 -3.07
N GLU A 170 -8.57 16.76 -4.13
CA GLU A 170 -7.64 16.64 -5.25
C GLU A 170 -6.27 17.16 -4.82
N ILE A 171 -5.21 16.39 -5.10
CA ILE A 171 -3.83 16.70 -4.72
C ILE A 171 -2.93 16.73 -5.95
N ASP A 172 -1.84 17.50 -5.88
CA ASP A 172 -0.91 17.65 -7.01
C ASP A 172 -0.09 16.36 -7.25
N ALA A 173 0.31 15.69 -6.17
CA ALA A 173 1.06 14.45 -6.20
C ALA A 173 0.72 13.58 -4.98
N LEU A 174 0.61 12.26 -5.19
CA LEU A 174 0.55 11.26 -4.13
C LEU A 174 1.87 11.29 -3.35
N PRO A 175 1.83 11.15 -2.01
CA PRO A 175 3.04 11.04 -1.20
C PRO A 175 4.03 9.97 -1.69
N TYR A 176 3.49 8.84 -2.16
CA TYR A 176 4.27 7.75 -2.76
C TYR A 176 3.83 7.58 -4.21
N SER A 177 4.74 7.91 -5.12
CA SER A 177 4.60 7.85 -6.57
C SER A 177 5.06 6.49 -7.12
N HIS A 178 4.35 5.98 -8.14
CA HIS A 178 4.79 4.81 -8.92
C HIS A 178 5.57 5.20 -10.19
N LEU A 179 5.96 6.47 -10.33
CA LEU A 179 6.70 6.97 -11.49
C LEU A 179 8.17 6.54 -11.41
N GLU A 180 8.68 5.96 -12.49
CA GLU A 180 10.02 5.36 -12.52
C GLU A 180 11.15 6.32 -12.15
N GLU A 181 11.00 7.61 -12.46
CA GLU A 181 11.98 8.67 -12.15
C GLU A 181 12.09 9.01 -10.66
N ASP A 182 11.07 8.68 -9.86
CA ASP A 182 11.04 8.90 -8.41
C ASP A 182 11.51 7.66 -7.63
N ILE A 183 11.74 6.54 -8.30
CA ILE A 183 12.01 5.25 -7.65
C ILE A 183 13.52 5.04 -7.46
N PHE A 184 13.94 5.01 -6.21
CA PHE A 184 15.26 4.57 -5.81
C PHE A 184 15.33 3.03 -5.80
N ARG A 185 16.51 2.50 -6.11
CA ARG A 185 16.79 1.06 -6.11
C ARG A 185 18.12 0.80 -5.44
N SER A 186 18.16 -0.14 -4.51
CA SER A 186 19.40 -0.54 -3.86
C SER A 186 19.44 -2.04 -3.61
N VAL A 187 20.66 -2.52 -3.38
CA VAL A 187 20.88 -3.80 -2.72
C VAL A 187 21.28 -3.53 -1.28
N GLU A 188 20.49 -4.06 -0.36
CA GLU A 188 20.74 -4.05 1.06
C GLU A 188 21.24 -5.42 1.50
N TRP A 189 22.06 -5.46 2.56
CA TRP A 189 22.47 -6.73 3.15
C TRP A 189 22.55 -6.71 4.66
N SER A 190 22.17 -7.84 5.25
CA SER A 190 22.28 -8.10 6.68
C SER A 190 23.31 -9.19 6.96
N LYS A 191 23.78 -9.29 8.21
CA LYS A 191 24.54 -10.47 8.63
C LYS A 191 23.61 -11.67 8.69
N LYS A 192 24.08 -12.84 8.23
CA LYS A 192 23.28 -14.06 8.25
C LYS A 192 22.75 -14.38 9.66
N GLY A 193 21.46 -14.65 9.76
CA GLY A 193 20.77 -14.90 11.03
C GLY A 193 20.52 -13.64 11.88
N ASN A 194 20.69 -12.46 11.28
CA ASN A 194 20.32 -11.17 11.86
C ASN A 194 19.53 -10.37 10.82
N HIS A 195 18.49 -9.66 11.26
CA HIS A 195 17.65 -8.83 10.41
C HIS A 195 18.16 -7.38 10.28
N LEU A 196 19.20 -7.01 11.03
CA LEU A 196 19.79 -5.68 10.93
C LEU A 196 20.58 -5.53 9.64
N ILE A 197 20.16 -4.60 8.78
CA ILE A 197 20.91 -4.16 7.61
C ILE A 197 22.25 -3.56 8.08
N VAL A 198 23.35 -4.06 7.51
CA VAL A 198 24.72 -3.63 7.82
C VAL A 198 25.41 -2.92 6.65
N GLY A 199 24.75 -2.86 5.49
CA GLY A 199 25.19 -2.08 4.35
C GLY A 199 24.14 -2.04 3.25
N GLU A 200 24.31 -1.05 2.38
CA GLU A 200 23.43 -0.73 1.27
C GLU A 200 24.28 -0.15 0.13
N GLU A 201 23.93 -0.48 -1.11
CA GLU A 201 24.49 0.14 -2.30
C GLU A 201 23.38 0.43 -3.33
N GLU A 202 23.27 1.69 -3.74
CA GLU A 202 22.35 2.13 -4.78
C GLU A 202 22.71 1.52 -6.14
N LEU A 203 21.68 1.11 -6.87
CA LEU A 203 21.77 0.56 -8.21
C LEU A 203 21.41 1.62 -9.24
N SER A 204 22.29 1.86 -10.20
CA SER A 204 22.02 2.73 -11.35
C SER A 204 21.88 1.92 -12.64
N GLU A 205 20.91 2.30 -13.49
CA GLU A 205 20.70 1.73 -14.84
C GLU A 205 20.43 0.21 -14.88
N ILE A 206 19.91 -0.36 -13.79
CA ILE A 206 19.59 -1.79 -13.73
C ILE A 206 18.35 -2.12 -14.59
N PRO A 207 18.38 -3.16 -15.45
CA PRO A 207 17.28 -3.47 -16.35
C PRO A 207 16.06 -4.06 -15.62
N LEU A 208 14.92 -3.35 -15.65
CA LEU A 208 13.71 -3.77 -14.95
C LEU A 208 13.12 -5.10 -15.45
N GLU A 209 13.25 -5.41 -16.74
CA GLU A 209 12.75 -6.69 -17.28
C GLU A 209 13.47 -7.88 -16.67
N GLU A 210 14.79 -7.77 -16.44
CA GLU A 210 15.56 -8.84 -15.78
C GLU A 210 15.18 -8.97 -14.32
N LEU A 211 14.96 -7.85 -13.61
CA LEU A 211 14.47 -7.88 -12.22
C LEU A 211 13.09 -8.55 -12.11
N ARG A 212 12.18 -8.27 -13.06
CA ARG A 212 10.88 -8.96 -13.11
C ARG A 212 11.04 -10.47 -13.30
N LEU A 213 11.95 -10.90 -14.18
CA LEU A 213 12.22 -12.33 -14.38
C LEU A 213 12.77 -12.98 -13.11
N ILE A 214 13.75 -12.33 -12.47
CA ILE A 214 14.40 -12.78 -11.23
C ILE A 214 13.39 -12.93 -10.09
N PHE A 215 12.51 -11.93 -9.90
CA PHE A 215 11.52 -11.93 -8.82
C PHE A 215 10.17 -12.52 -9.22
N HIS A 216 10.07 -13.11 -10.41
CA HIS A 216 8.84 -13.73 -10.94
C HIS A 216 7.64 -12.78 -11.01
N LEU A 217 7.89 -11.51 -11.32
CA LEU A 217 6.91 -10.44 -11.42
C LEU A 217 6.38 -10.34 -12.86
N SER A 218 5.13 -9.90 -13.00
CA SER A 218 4.52 -9.63 -14.29
C SER A 218 5.15 -8.42 -14.98
N SER A 219 4.99 -8.35 -16.30
CA SER A 219 5.39 -7.19 -17.11
C SER A 219 4.69 -5.87 -16.74
N GLN A 220 3.62 -5.93 -15.94
CA GLN A 220 2.92 -4.75 -15.43
C GLN A 220 3.50 -4.24 -14.12
N HIS A 221 4.25 -5.07 -13.39
CA HIS A 221 4.81 -4.72 -12.09
C HIS A 221 5.90 -3.62 -12.22
N PRO A 222 5.86 -2.55 -11.40
CA PRO A 222 6.85 -1.47 -11.44
C PRO A 222 8.21 -1.85 -10.82
N VAL A 223 8.30 -3.06 -10.25
CA VAL A 223 9.45 -3.58 -9.47
C VAL A 223 9.65 -2.73 -8.21
N LEU A 224 8.56 -2.40 -7.53
CA LEU A 224 8.54 -1.76 -6.22
C LEU A 224 8.42 -2.81 -5.12
N GLY A 225 9.00 -2.53 -3.96
CA GLY A 225 8.96 -3.40 -2.79
C GLY A 225 10.35 -3.92 -2.39
N PHE A 226 10.33 -4.92 -1.51
CA PHE A 226 11.51 -5.51 -0.91
C PHE A 226 11.59 -7.00 -1.25
N PHE A 227 12.66 -7.41 -1.91
CA PHE A 227 12.78 -8.75 -2.48
C PHE A 227 14.06 -9.43 -2.05
N LYS A 228 13.97 -10.68 -1.56
CA LYS A 228 15.15 -11.47 -1.25
C LYS A 228 15.92 -11.82 -2.52
N ILE A 229 17.23 -11.57 -2.54
CA ILE A 229 18.11 -12.00 -3.61
C ILE A 229 18.62 -13.41 -3.28
N ASN A 230 18.43 -14.34 -4.21
CA ASN A 230 18.98 -15.70 -4.09
C ASN A 230 20.41 -15.78 -4.67
N SER A 231 21.21 -16.71 -4.16
CA SER A 231 22.60 -16.92 -4.62
C SER A 231 22.70 -17.31 -6.09
N GLU A 232 21.65 -17.88 -6.69
CA GLU A 232 21.56 -18.15 -8.13
C GLU A 232 21.60 -16.88 -9.00
N ASN A 233 21.26 -15.72 -8.43
CA ASN A 233 21.25 -14.43 -9.13
C ASN A 233 22.49 -13.57 -8.82
N ILE A 234 23.50 -14.12 -8.14
CA ILE A 234 24.69 -13.38 -7.73
C ILE A 234 25.40 -12.71 -8.92
N ASP A 235 25.59 -13.44 -10.02
CA ASP A 235 26.27 -12.93 -11.21
C ASP A 235 25.51 -11.76 -11.83
N PHE A 236 24.18 -11.74 -11.70
CA PHE A 236 23.36 -10.64 -12.20
C PHE A 236 23.65 -9.37 -11.39
N PHE A 237 23.48 -9.41 -10.07
CA PHE A 237 23.58 -8.25 -9.18
C PHE A 237 25.03 -7.77 -9.00
N GLN A 238 26.01 -8.69 -8.93
CA GLN A 238 27.41 -8.34 -8.72
C GLN A 238 27.97 -7.40 -9.79
N ARG A 239 27.42 -7.42 -11.01
CA ARG A 239 27.81 -6.52 -12.11
C ARG A 239 27.51 -5.05 -11.83
N TYR A 240 26.59 -4.78 -10.92
CA TYR A 240 26.12 -3.43 -10.56
C TYR A 240 26.61 -2.99 -9.18
N LEU A 241 27.34 -3.84 -8.46
CA LEU A 241 27.79 -3.59 -7.09
C LEU A 241 29.31 -3.50 -7.01
N LYS A 242 29.80 -2.55 -6.22
CA LYS A 242 31.19 -2.50 -5.76
C LYS A 242 31.41 -3.46 -4.60
N HIS A 243 30.40 -3.65 -3.75
CA HIS A 243 30.41 -4.66 -2.71
C HIS A 243 30.49 -6.06 -3.32
N GLU A 244 31.41 -6.89 -2.82
CA GLU A 244 31.53 -8.29 -3.23
C GLU A 244 30.53 -9.14 -2.45
N MET A 245 29.54 -9.68 -3.16
CA MET A 245 28.48 -10.48 -2.57
C MET A 245 29.03 -11.80 -2.03
N ASP A 246 28.82 -12.01 -0.73
CA ASP A 246 29.19 -13.21 0.00
C ASP A 246 27.96 -13.74 0.79
N PHE A 247 27.30 -14.77 0.24
CA PHE A 247 26.12 -15.43 0.81
C PHE A 247 26.44 -16.39 1.97
N ASP A 248 27.71 -16.67 2.22
CA ASP A 248 28.13 -17.40 3.42
C ASP A 248 28.06 -16.47 4.64
N LYS A 249 28.33 -15.17 4.45
CA LYS A 249 28.34 -14.16 5.51
C LYS A 249 27.04 -13.36 5.64
N HIS A 250 26.36 -13.10 4.52
CA HIS A 250 25.25 -12.14 4.48
C HIS A 250 24.00 -12.70 3.81
N GLU A 251 22.87 -12.09 4.11
CA GLU A 251 21.65 -12.17 3.30
C GLU A 251 21.49 -10.86 2.53
N TYR A 252 21.05 -10.95 1.28
CA TYR A 252 20.93 -9.81 0.37
C TYR A 252 19.48 -9.61 -0.04
N PHE A 253 19.10 -8.36 -0.15
CA PHE A 253 17.76 -7.94 -0.52
C PHE A 253 17.85 -6.81 -1.53
N PHE A 254 16.96 -6.81 -2.49
CA PHE A 254 16.74 -5.70 -3.39
C PHE A 254 15.61 -4.86 -2.82
N TRP A 255 15.86 -3.58 -2.59
CA TRP A 255 14.84 -2.61 -2.19
C TRP A 255 14.55 -1.67 -3.36
N SER A 256 13.27 -1.37 -3.57
CA SER A 256 12.84 -0.36 -4.52
C SER A 256 11.62 0.40 -4.02
N GLY A 257 11.76 1.72 -3.90
CA GLY A 257 10.75 2.60 -3.31
C GLY A 257 11.14 4.06 -3.43
N ASN A 258 10.36 4.93 -2.80
CA ASN A 258 10.58 6.38 -2.70
C ASN A 258 10.44 6.88 -1.27
#